data_AF-A0A7K8K2L2-F1
#
_entry.id   AF-A0A7K8K2L2-F1
#
_cell.length_a   1.000
_cell.length_b   1.000
_cell.length_c   1.000
_cell.angle_alpha   90.00
_cell.angle_beta   90.00
_cell.angle_gamma   90.00
#
_symmetry.space_group_name_H-M   'P 1'
#
loop_
_entity.id
_entity.type
_entity.pdbx_description
1 polymer ?
#
loop_
_entity_poly.entity_id
_entity_poly.type
_entity_poly.pdbx_seq_one_letter_code
_entity_poly.pdbx_strand_id
1 'polypeptide(L)'
;CRRRYNITGCRLSADRSRYGQAQAVLFHHRDLALHGAEGLPRGPSPRPPRQLWVWMNFESPSHSPGLRGLAGLFNWTMSYRRDSDVFVPYGYLYAPPAPRPFVLPRKTRLVAWVISNWNEEHARVRYYRQLKEHLAIDVYGAQGLALAEGGLVETVSAYKFYLAFENSQHTDYITEKLWRNAFAASAVPVVLGPRRANYERFIPPDSFIHVDDFPSPQLLATYLKFLDKNKPNYRRYFAWRKKYEVHVTSFWDEHFCKVCEAVRAAGNQIKTVRNLASWFES
;
A
#
# COMPACT_ATOMS: atom_id res chain seq x y z
N CYS A 1 17.32 -6.24 10.15
CA CYS A 1 16.41 -6.15 11.31
C CYS A 1 16.97 -5.29 12.43
N ARG A 2 17.94 -5.75 13.23
CA ARG A 2 18.48 -5.01 14.38
C ARG A 2 18.82 -3.54 14.10
N ARG A 3 19.63 -3.28 13.07
CA ARG A 3 20.10 -1.91 12.75
C ARG A 3 18.99 -0.91 12.39
N ARG A 4 17.96 -1.35 11.65
CA ARG A 4 16.93 -0.45 11.08
C ARG A 4 15.62 -0.43 11.87
N TYR A 5 15.30 -1.53 12.56
CA TYR A 5 14.00 -1.72 13.21
C TYR A 5 14.13 -2.20 14.67
N ASN A 6 15.35 -2.25 15.22
CA ASN A 6 15.64 -2.76 16.57
C ASN A 6 15.17 -4.21 16.86
N ILE A 7 14.89 -4.99 15.82
CA ILE A 7 14.48 -6.39 15.94
C ILE A 7 15.72 -7.30 16.00
N THR A 8 15.94 -7.95 17.15
CA THR A 8 17.06 -8.87 17.42
C THR A 8 16.68 -10.34 17.22
N GLY A 9 17.63 -11.27 17.37
CA GLY A 9 17.33 -12.72 17.32
C GLY A 9 16.89 -13.25 15.95
N CYS A 10 17.17 -12.52 14.87
CA CYS A 10 16.75 -12.86 13.51
C CYS A 10 17.95 -13.12 12.62
N ARG A 11 17.94 -14.27 11.93
CA ARG A 11 18.88 -14.57 10.84
C ARG A 11 18.11 -14.73 9.54
N LEU A 12 18.06 -13.66 8.76
CA LEU A 12 17.50 -13.69 7.41
C LEU A 12 18.49 -14.38 6.45
N SER A 13 17.96 -15.11 5.47
CA SER A 13 18.77 -15.86 4.51
C SER A 13 17.98 -16.06 3.22
N ALA A 14 18.60 -15.79 2.07
CA ALA A 14 18.08 -16.18 0.75
C ALA A 14 18.65 -17.53 0.27
N ASP A 15 19.62 -18.09 1.00
CA ASP A 15 20.24 -19.39 0.71
C ASP A 15 19.26 -20.55 0.93
N ARG A 16 18.85 -21.19 -0.17
CA ARG A 16 17.91 -22.31 -0.20
C ARG A 16 18.45 -23.57 0.48
N SER A 17 19.77 -23.76 0.57
CA SER A 17 20.36 -24.92 1.26
C SER A 17 20.01 -24.94 2.76
N ARG A 18 19.67 -23.77 3.32
CA ARG A 18 19.30 -23.59 4.73
C ARG A 18 17.82 -23.83 5.01
N TYR A 19 17.04 -24.26 4.01
CA TYR A 19 15.61 -24.52 4.13
C TYR A 19 15.27 -25.41 5.33
N GLY A 20 15.97 -26.53 5.53
CA GLY A 20 15.72 -27.45 6.64
C GLY A 20 15.98 -26.88 8.04
N GLN A 21 16.72 -25.77 8.14
CA GLN A 21 17.07 -25.09 9.39
C GLN A 21 16.16 -23.88 9.68
N ALA A 22 15.35 -23.47 8.71
CA ALA A 22 14.55 -22.26 8.83
C ALA A 22 13.34 -22.49 9.76
N GLN A 23 13.10 -21.56 10.68
CA GLN A 23 11.89 -21.55 11.51
C GLN A 23 10.66 -21.10 10.73
N ALA A 24 10.86 -20.20 9.75
CA ALA A 24 9.82 -19.75 8.84
C ALA A 24 10.40 -19.52 7.45
N VAL A 25 9.57 -19.74 6.43
CA VAL A 25 9.89 -19.53 5.02
C VAL A 25 8.79 -18.67 4.41
N LEU A 26 9.19 -17.57 3.77
CA LEU A 26 8.26 -16.68 3.08
C LEU A 26 8.15 -17.10 1.62
N PHE A 27 6.92 -17.16 1.13
CA PHE A 27 6.61 -17.46 -0.25
C PHE A 27 5.90 -16.28 -0.87
N HIS A 28 6.58 -15.63 -1.82
CA HIS A 28 6.00 -14.52 -2.56
C HIS A 28 5.00 -15.03 -3.60
N HIS A 29 3.77 -14.49 -3.58
CA HIS A 29 2.68 -14.98 -4.40
C HIS A 29 2.96 -14.95 -5.91
N ARG A 30 3.58 -13.87 -6.44
CA ARG A 30 3.87 -13.81 -7.88
C ARG A 30 4.88 -14.89 -8.31
N ASP A 31 5.86 -15.20 -7.46
CA ASP A 31 6.84 -16.25 -7.77
C ASP A 31 6.16 -17.62 -7.82
N LEU A 32 5.20 -17.87 -6.92
CA LEU A 32 4.37 -19.08 -6.94
C LEU A 32 3.44 -19.13 -8.16
N ALA A 33 2.85 -18.00 -8.56
CA ALA A 33 1.94 -17.94 -9.70
C ALA A 33 2.70 -18.16 -11.02
N LEU A 34 3.93 -17.66 -11.14
CA LEU A 34 4.78 -17.83 -12.32
C LEU A 34 5.37 -19.24 -12.44
N HIS A 35 5.76 -19.85 -11.32
CA HIS A 35 6.48 -21.13 -11.31
C HIS A 35 5.64 -22.33 -10.83
N GLY A 36 4.37 -22.11 -10.47
CA GLY A 36 3.48 -23.16 -9.96
C GLY A 36 4.07 -23.92 -8.76
N ALA A 37 3.76 -25.22 -8.68
CA ALA A 37 4.27 -26.11 -7.63
C ALA A 37 5.80 -26.31 -7.65
N GLU A 38 6.51 -25.84 -8.69
CA GLU A 38 7.98 -25.86 -8.73
C GLU A 38 8.60 -24.86 -7.75
N GLY A 39 7.87 -23.80 -7.40
CA GLY A 39 8.26 -22.84 -6.37
C GLY A 39 8.16 -23.38 -4.94
N LEU A 40 7.56 -24.56 -4.76
CA LEU A 40 7.42 -25.22 -3.46
C LEU A 40 8.48 -26.32 -3.28
N PRO A 41 9.07 -26.45 -2.08
CA PRO A 41 9.96 -27.56 -1.74
C PRO A 41 9.30 -28.93 -2.02
N ARG A 42 9.98 -29.77 -2.82
CA ARG A 42 9.53 -31.13 -3.18
C ARG A 42 10.15 -32.18 -2.25
N GLY A 43 9.45 -33.29 -2.01
CA GLY A 43 9.96 -34.46 -1.28
C GLY A 43 8.97 -35.08 -0.27
N PRO A 44 9.29 -36.26 0.31
CA PRO A 44 8.40 -37.01 1.20
C PRO A 44 8.13 -36.32 2.55
N SER A 45 8.99 -35.38 2.96
CA SER A 45 8.75 -34.45 4.07
C SER A 45 8.97 -33.02 3.57
N PRO A 46 8.01 -32.43 2.84
CA PRO A 46 8.22 -31.17 2.14
C PRO A 46 8.43 -30.00 3.10
N ARG A 47 8.08 -30.14 4.39
CA ARG A 47 8.20 -29.12 5.43
C ARG A 47 8.64 -29.77 6.75
N PRO A 48 9.80 -29.39 7.32
CA PRO A 48 10.24 -29.85 8.63
C PRO A 48 9.16 -29.61 9.72
N PRO A 49 9.10 -30.46 10.75
CA PRO A 49 8.20 -30.23 11.88
C PRO A 49 8.40 -28.84 12.48
N ARG A 50 7.30 -28.11 12.72
CA ARG A 50 7.27 -26.74 13.28
C ARG A 50 7.81 -25.62 12.39
N GLN A 51 8.26 -25.90 11.17
CA GLN A 51 8.57 -24.82 10.23
C GLN A 51 7.27 -24.15 9.75
N LEU A 52 7.24 -22.82 9.77
CA LEU A 52 6.11 -22.04 9.31
C LEU A 52 6.27 -21.64 7.84
N TRP A 53 5.28 -21.99 7.02
CA TRP A 53 5.16 -21.43 5.68
C TRP A 53 4.29 -20.17 5.72
N VAL A 54 4.86 -19.04 5.31
CA VAL A 54 4.20 -17.73 5.32
C VAL A 54 3.93 -17.34 3.88
N TRP A 55 2.65 -17.27 3.50
CA TRP A 55 2.25 -16.71 2.21
C TRP A 55 2.37 -15.19 2.25
N MET A 56 3.10 -14.62 1.31
CA MET A 56 3.31 -13.18 1.20
C MET A 56 2.69 -12.66 -0.10
N ASN A 57 1.85 -11.64 0.00
CA ASN A 57 1.35 -10.93 -1.16
C ASN A 57 1.03 -9.48 -0.84
N PHE A 58 1.40 -8.60 -1.76
CA PHE A 58 1.14 -7.17 -1.64
C PHE A 58 0.33 -6.63 -2.82
N GLU A 59 0.07 -7.45 -3.83
CA GLU A 59 -0.87 -7.09 -4.87
C GLU A 59 -2.30 -7.37 -4.46
N SER A 60 -3.23 -6.65 -5.08
CA SER A 60 -4.65 -6.84 -4.83
C SER A 60 -5.16 -8.21 -5.32
N PRO A 61 -6.32 -8.68 -4.83
CA PRO A 61 -6.97 -9.90 -5.34
C PRO A 61 -7.13 -9.91 -6.86
N SER A 62 -7.49 -8.76 -7.47
CA SER A 62 -7.62 -8.63 -8.93
C SER A 62 -6.31 -8.88 -9.70
N HIS A 63 -5.15 -8.79 -9.04
CA HIS A 63 -3.83 -9.02 -9.63
C HIS A 63 -3.11 -10.23 -9.00
N SER A 64 -3.88 -11.13 -8.36
CA SER A 64 -3.37 -12.29 -7.63
C SER A 64 -4.05 -13.59 -8.07
N PRO A 65 -3.76 -14.09 -9.29
CA PRO A 65 -4.41 -15.29 -9.81
C PRO A 65 -3.98 -16.57 -9.06
N GLY A 66 -4.81 -17.61 -9.12
CA GLY A 66 -4.43 -18.95 -8.66
C GLY A 66 -4.51 -19.19 -7.15
N LEU A 67 -5.10 -18.28 -6.38
CA LEU A 67 -5.24 -18.39 -4.91
C LEU A 67 -5.94 -19.69 -4.45
N ARG A 68 -6.91 -20.18 -5.22
CA ARG A 68 -7.66 -21.40 -4.89
C ARG A 68 -6.78 -22.64 -4.84
N GLY A 69 -5.75 -22.72 -5.69
CA GLY A 69 -4.78 -23.80 -5.70
C GLY A 69 -3.81 -23.80 -4.52
N LEU A 70 -3.84 -22.75 -3.68
CA LEU A 70 -2.96 -22.58 -2.53
C LEU A 70 -3.63 -22.90 -1.18
N ALA A 71 -4.88 -23.38 -1.23
CA ALA A 71 -5.65 -23.73 -0.04
C ALA A 71 -4.94 -24.79 0.81
N GLY A 72 -4.85 -24.56 2.13
CA GLY A 72 -4.28 -25.53 3.08
C GLY A 72 -2.76 -25.65 3.07
N LEU A 73 -2.04 -24.94 2.21
CA LEU A 73 -0.57 -25.05 2.13
C LEU A 73 0.15 -24.23 3.21
N PHE A 74 -0.33 -23.01 3.45
CA PHE A 74 0.35 -22.02 4.29
C PHE A 74 -0.14 -22.05 5.73
N ASN A 75 0.79 -21.77 6.64
CA ASN A 75 0.46 -21.59 8.04
C ASN A 75 -0.05 -20.18 8.32
N TRP A 76 0.65 -19.19 7.77
CA TRP A 76 0.40 -17.77 8.02
C TRP A 76 0.27 -16.95 6.73
N THR A 77 -0.36 -15.79 6.84
CA THR A 77 -0.42 -14.77 5.78
C THR A 77 0.35 -13.51 6.16
N MET A 78 1.02 -12.90 5.18
CA MET A 78 1.60 -11.56 5.28
C MET A 78 1.13 -10.71 4.11
N SER A 79 0.35 -9.67 4.40
CA SER A 79 -0.12 -8.73 3.38
C SER A 79 -0.46 -7.38 3.97
N TYR A 80 -0.95 -6.47 3.12
CA TYR A 80 -1.53 -5.19 3.50
C TYR A 80 -2.90 -5.32 4.20
N ARG A 81 -3.54 -6.49 4.19
CA ARG A 81 -4.81 -6.67 4.90
C ARG A 81 -4.60 -6.71 6.40
N ARG A 82 -5.41 -5.95 7.14
CA ARG A 82 -5.25 -5.77 8.60
C ARG A 82 -5.45 -7.06 9.40
N ASP A 83 -6.18 -8.01 8.85
CA ASP A 83 -6.46 -9.33 9.44
C ASP A 83 -5.48 -10.43 8.99
N SER A 84 -4.36 -10.06 8.37
CA SER A 84 -3.25 -10.97 8.12
C SER A 84 -2.54 -11.37 9.42
N ASP A 85 -1.92 -12.55 9.46
CA ASP A 85 -1.07 -12.97 10.58
C ASP A 85 0.09 -12.02 10.83
N VAL A 86 0.66 -11.52 9.74
CA VAL A 86 1.68 -10.47 9.74
C VAL A 86 1.15 -9.31 8.89
N PHE A 87 0.46 -8.37 9.53
CA PHE A 87 -0.01 -7.15 8.86
C PHE A 87 1.17 -6.19 8.65
N VAL A 88 1.43 -5.84 7.39
CA VAL A 88 2.38 -4.80 7.00
C VAL A 88 1.70 -3.93 5.95
N PRO A 89 1.29 -2.68 6.26
CA PRO A 89 0.74 -1.79 5.24
C PRO A 89 1.84 -1.16 4.39
N TYR A 90 1.47 -0.49 3.29
CA TYR A 90 2.41 0.30 2.47
C TYR A 90 2.95 1.55 3.19
N GLY A 91 2.28 1.97 4.26
CA GLY A 91 2.72 3.04 5.15
C GLY A 91 1.75 3.18 6.32
N TYR A 92 2.12 3.99 7.30
CA TYR A 92 1.28 4.30 8.44
C TYR A 92 1.61 5.67 9.02
N LEU A 93 0.67 6.23 9.78
CA LEU A 93 0.88 7.43 10.56
C LEU A 93 1.39 7.05 11.95
N TYR A 94 2.40 7.78 12.45
CA TYR A 94 2.90 7.60 13.81
C TYR A 94 3.07 8.96 14.49
N ALA A 95 2.87 8.99 15.80
CA ALA A 95 3.10 10.19 16.60
C ALA A 95 4.58 10.23 17.03
N PRO A 96 5.40 11.18 16.54
CA PRO A 96 6.76 11.32 17.01
C PRO A 96 6.77 11.74 18.50
N PRO A 97 7.83 11.39 19.27
CA PRO A 97 7.93 11.78 20.69
C PRO A 97 7.88 13.29 20.93
N ALA A 98 8.35 14.08 19.97
CA ALA A 98 8.30 15.54 20.01
C ALA A 98 7.60 16.07 18.74
N PRO A 99 6.65 17.02 18.87
CA PRO A 99 6.01 17.63 17.71
C PRO A 99 7.04 18.35 16.84
N ARG A 100 7.00 18.11 15.53
CA ARG A 100 7.78 18.88 14.56
C ARG A 100 6.90 19.95 13.91
N PRO A 101 7.37 21.20 13.80
CA PRO A 101 6.62 22.23 13.10
C PRO A 101 6.45 21.84 11.63
N PHE A 102 5.21 21.72 11.18
CA PHE A 102 4.89 21.46 9.77
C PHE A 102 4.72 22.78 9.02
N VAL A 103 5.53 22.99 8.00
CA VAL A 103 5.39 24.09 7.05
C VAL A 103 4.95 23.52 5.72
N LEU A 104 3.75 23.91 5.28
CA LEU A 104 3.23 23.50 3.98
C LEU A 104 4.09 24.11 2.86
N PRO A 105 4.75 23.30 2.01
CA PRO A 105 5.54 23.82 0.91
C PRO A 105 4.67 24.61 -0.09
N ARG A 106 5.30 25.57 -0.79
CA ARG A 106 4.63 26.33 -1.85
C ARG A 106 4.19 25.37 -2.96
N LYS A 107 2.90 25.40 -3.28
CA LYS A 107 2.30 24.66 -4.40
C LYS A 107 2.11 25.60 -5.58
N THR A 108 2.54 25.17 -6.76
CA THR A 108 2.49 25.96 -8.02
C THR A 108 1.54 25.35 -9.05
N ARG A 109 1.13 24.09 -8.86
CA ARG A 109 0.24 23.37 -9.76
C ARG A 109 -0.94 22.76 -9.01
N LEU A 110 -2.00 22.43 -9.74
CA LEU A 110 -3.29 22.07 -9.13
C LEU A 110 -3.42 20.56 -8.89
N VAL A 111 -3.56 19.75 -9.94
CA VAL A 111 -3.75 18.29 -9.82
C VAL A 111 -2.73 17.54 -10.68
N ALA A 112 -2.08 16.55 -10.08
CA ALA A 112 -1.23 15.58 -10.77
C ALA A 112 -1.80 14.17 -10.68
N TRP A 113 -1.53 13.36 -11.70
CA TRP A 113 -1.72 11.93 -11.66
C TRP A 113 -0.53 11.21 -12.30
N VAL A 114 0.15 10.35 -11.54
CA VAL A 114 1.23 9.51 -12.06
C VAL A 114 0.68 8.10 -12.23
N ILE A 115 0.69 7.60 -13.47
CA ILE A 115 0.13 6.28 -13.82
C ILE A 115 1.05 5.54 -14.79
N SER A 116 1.34 4.29 -14.46
CA SER A 116 2.11 3.37 -15.31
C SER A 116 1.27 2.23 -15.88
N ASN A 117 0.26 1.73 -15.15
CA ASN A 117 -0.63 0.66 -15.59
C ASN A 117 -1.95 1.23 -16.14
N TRP A 118 -1.91 1.74 -17.37
CA TRP A 118 -3.10 2.27 -18.05
C TRP A 118 -3.94 1.15 -18.65
N ASN A 119 -5.24 1.14 -18.34
CA ASN A 119 -6.22 0.28 -18.98
C ASN A 119 -7.59 0.98 -18.92
N GLU A 120 -8.24 1.16 -20.07
CA GLU A 120 -9.55 1.85 -20.17
C GLU A 120 -10.64 1.13 -19.35
N GLU A 121 -10.48 -0.16 -19.08
CA GLU A 121 -11.39 -0.95 -18.25
C GLU A 121 -11.17 -0.76 -16.73
N HIS A 122 -10.11 -0.07 -16.31
CA HIS A 122 -9.91 0.22 -14.89
C HIS A 122 -10.81 1.38 -14.46
N ALA A 123 -11.46 1.23 -13.30
CA ALA A 123 -12.32 2.26 -12.71
C ALA A 123 -11.63 3.63 -12.61
N ARG A 124 -10.34 3.65 -12.27
CA ARG A 124 -9.52 4.88 -12.20
C ARG A 124 -9.38 5.62 -13.53
N VAL A 125 -9.28 4.89 -14.65
CA VAL A 125 -9.14 5.50 -15.98
C VAL A 125 -10.48 6.04 -16.43
N ARG A 126 -11.57 5.28 -16.26
CA ARG A 126 -12.94 5.78 -16.52
C ARG A 126 -13.27 7.02 -15.68
N TYR A 127 -12.90 7.03 -14.41
CA TYR A 127 -13.14 8.19 -13.54
C TYR A 127 -12.30 9.40 -13.98
N TYR A 128 -11.02 9.20 -14.30
CA TYR A 128 -10.17 10.25 -14.87
C TYR A 128 -10.76 10.85 -16.15
N ARG A 129 -11.27 10.01 -17.08
CA ARG A 129 -11.87 10.45 -18.35
C ARG A 129 -13.06 11.40 -18.13
N GLN A 130 -13.84 11.20 -17.08
CA GLN A 130 -14.94 12.10 -16.72
C GLN A 130 -14.44 13.35 -15.99
N LEU A 131 -13.49 13.19 -15.07
CA LEU A 131 -12.98 14.30 -14.26
C LEU A 131 -12.23 15.33 -15.11
N LYS A 132 -11.45 14.88 -16.10
CA LYS A 132 -10.61 15.75 -16.94
C LYS A 132 -11.42 16.75 -17.79
N GLU A 133 -12.68 16.46 -18.08
CA GLU A 133 -13.59 17.37 -18.81
C GLU A 133 -13.93 18.61 -17.99
N HIS A 134 -13.73 18.56 -16.67
CA HIS A 134 -14.07 19.63 -15.74
C HIS A 134 -12.85 20.24 -15.03
N LEU A 135 -11.67 19.60 -15.14
CA LEU A 135 -10.47 19.97 -14.41
C LEU A 135 -9.22 19.58 -15.19
N ALA A 136 -8.30 20.53 -15.41
CA ALA A 136 -6.99 20.22 -15.96
C ALA A 136 -6.21 19.33 -14.97
N ILE A 137 -5.70 18.21 -15.45
CA ILE A 137 -4.94 17.23 -14.68
C ILE A 137 -3.66 16.93 -15.44
N ASP A 138 -2.53 17.18 -14.82
CA ASP A 138 -1.24 16.81 -15.40
C ASP A 138 -0.99 15.32 -15.18
N VAL A 139 -0.93 14.57 -16.28
CA VAL A 139 -0.69 13.13 -16.27
C VAL A 139 0.79 12.86 -16.54
N TYR A 140 1.39 12.03 -15.71
CA TYR A 140 2.80 11.65 -15.76
C TYR A 140 2.97 10.14 -15.91
N GLY A 141 4.11 9.73 -16.46
CA GLY A 141 4.49 8.32 -16.62
C GLY A 141 4.44 7.89 -18.09
N ALA A 142 4.06 6.63 -18.34
CA ALA A 142 4.18 6.00 -19.66
C ALA A 142 3.36 6.70 -20.77
N GLN A 143 2.34 7.47 -20.41
CA GLN A 143 1.38 8.08 -21.32
C GLN A 143 1.33 9.62 -21.20
N GLY A 144 2.31 10.24 -20.58
CA GLY A 144 2.22 11.67 -20.26
C GLY A 144 3.58 12.35 -20.09
N LEU A 145 3.60 13.33 -19.21
CA LEU A 145 4.78 14.11 -18.90
C LEU A 145 5.87 13.25 -18.24
N ALA A 146 7.12 13.59 -18.50
CA ALA A 146 8.26 13.05 -17.77
C ALA A 146 8.27 13.57 -16.32
N LEU A 147 8.70 12.72 -15.38
CA LEU A 147 8.94 13.15 -14.00
C LEU A 147 10.15 14.10 -13.94
N ALA A 148 10.18 14.95 -12.92
CA ALA A 148 11.38 15.73 -12.57
C ALA A 148 12.56 14.80 -12.24
N GLU A 149 13.79 15.32 -12.29
CA GLU A 149 15.01 14.55 -12.06
C GLU A 149 15.06 13.90 -10.67
N GLY A 150 14.64 14.58 -9.60
CA GLY A 150 14.51 14.00 -8.26
C GLY A 150 13.27 13.10 -8.09
N GLY A 151 12.58 12.82 -9.18
CA GLY A 151 11.60 11.75 -9.31
C GLY A 151 10.20 12.12 -8.86
N LEU A 152 9.42 11.09 -8.53
CA LEU A 152 7.99 11.20 -8.32
C LEU A 152 7.62 12.16 -7.18
N VAL A 153 8.23 12.00 -6.00
CA VAL A 153 7.86 12.79 -4.81
C VAL A 153 8.16 14.27 -5.04
N GLU A 154 9.30 14.59 -5.66
CA GLU A 154 9.63 15.96 -6.04
C GLU A 154 8.62 16.51 -7.05
N THR A 155 8.31 15.76 -8.10
CA THR A 155 7.32 16.16 -9.11
C THR A 155 5.97 16.49 -8.47
N VAL A 156 5.45 15.60 -7.61
CA VAL A 156 4.15 15.78 -6.94
C VAL A 156 4.22 16.89 -5.88
N SER A 157 5.38 17.23 -5.35
CA SER A 157 5.52 18.28 -4.33
C SER A 157 5.10 19.66 -4.82
N ALA A 158 5.13 19.91 -6.13
CA ALA A 158 4.62 21.13 -6.75
C ALA A 158 3.08 21.23 -6.76
N TYR A 159 2.37 20.13 -6.54
CA TYR A 159 0.92 20.03 -6.70
C TYR A 159 0.16 20.15 -5.38
N LYS A 160 -1.01 20.78 -5.44
CA LYS A 160 -1.95 20.83 -4.32
C LYS A 160 -2.61 19.47 -4.07
N PHE A 161 -3.04 18.82 -5.14
CA PHE A 161 -3.75 17.55 -5.12
C PHE A 161 -3.04 16.49 -5.95
N TYR A 162 -3.11 15.26 -5.49
CA TYR A 162 -2.61 14.10 -6.22
C TYR A 162 -3.72 13.05 -6.34
N LEU A 163 -3.97 12.55 -7.54
CA LEU A 163 -4.92 11.45 -7.77
C LEU A 163 -4.29 10.14 -7.31
N ALA A 164 -4.54 9.77 -6.06
CA ALA A 164 -4.08 8.53 -5.44
C ALA A 164 -5.05 7.37 -5.78
N PHE A 165 -5.21 7.10 -7.08
CA PHE A 165 -6.18 6.11 -7.56
C PHE A 165 -5.59 4.71 -7.67
N GLU A 166 -6.11 3.80 -6.86
CA GLU A 166 -5.73 2.40 -6.87
C GLU A 166 -6.12 1.69 -8.17
N ASN A 167 -5.33 0.68 -8.54
CA ASN A 167 -5.59 -0.12 -9.75
C ASN A 167 -6.82 -1.04 -9.59
N SER A 168 -7.31 -1.23 -8.38
CA SER A 168 -8.46 -2.06 -8.04
C SER A 168 -8.98 -1.68 -6.64
N GLN A 169 -10.21 -2.04 -6.32
CA GLN A 169 -10.90 -1.63 -5.10
C GLN A 169 -11.10 -2.84 -4.19
N HIS A 170 -10.24 -2.99 -3.19
CA HIS A 170 -10.24 -4.13 -2.26
C HIS A 170 -10.04 -3.66 -0.83
N THR A 171 -10.57 -4.39 0.14
CA THR A 171 -10.46 -4.06 1.57
C THR A 171 -9.00 -3.85 1.98
N ASP A 172 -8.73 -2.73 2.67
CA ASP A 172 -7.41 -2.33 3.20
C ASP A 172 -6.32 -2.05 2.14
N TYR A 173 -6.64 -2.14 0.83
CA TYR A 173 -5.68 -1.91 -0.24
C TYR A 173 -5.39 -0.42 -0.46
N ILE A 174 -4.52 0.13 0.36
CA ILE A 174 -4.08 1.53 0.35
C ILE A 174 -2.55 1.56 0.20
N THR A 175 -2.08 1.97 -0.97
CA THR A 175 -0.71 1.69 -1.43
C THR A 175 0.23 2.91 -1.36
N GLU A 176 1.39 2.82 -2.01
CA GLU A 176 2.35 3.91 -2.16
C GLU A 176 1.72 5.19 -2.75
N LYS A 177 0.60 5.08 -3.48
CA LYS A 177 -0.11 6.23 -4.05
C LYS A 177 -0.56 7.22 -2.98
N LEU A 178 -1.03 6.71 -1.85
CA LEU A 178 -1.40 7.53 -0.71
C LEU A 178 -0.16 7.90 0.11
N TRP A 179 0.60 6.89 0.55
CA TRP A 179 1.66 7.06 1.55
C TRP A 179 2.89 7.79 1.01
N ARG A 180 3.44 7.32 -0.12
CA ARG A 180 4.66 7.86 -0.71
C ARG A 180 4.35 9.03 -1.64
N ASN A 181 3.40 8.86 -2.55
CA ASN A 181 3.22 9.79 -3.66
C ASN A 181 2.49 11.06 -3.21
N ALA A 182 1.41 10.94 -2.43
CA ALA A 182 0.67 12.11 -1.94
C ALA A 182 1.24 12.64 -0.62
N PHE A 183 1.21 11.81 0.44
CA PHE A 183 1.58 12.25 1.77
C PHE A 183 3.05 12.67 1.85
N ALA A 184 4.03 11.87 1.41
CA ALA A 184 5.42 12.31 1.47
C ALA A 184 5.70 13.58 0.62
N ALA A 185 4.94 13.82 -0.45
CA ALA A 185 5.00 15.04 -1.27
C ALA A 185 4.23 16.23 -0.70
N SER A 186 3.57 16.08 0.46
CA SER A 186 2.67 17.08 1.05
C SER A 186 1.57 17.53 0.07
N ALA A 187 1.07 16.64 -0.77
CA ALA A 187 -0.13 16.86 -1.59
C ALA A 187 -1.35 16.23 -0.89
N VAL A 188 -2.52 16.85 -1.06
CA VAL A 188 -3.78 16.28 -0.56
C VAL A 188 -4.19 15.14 -1.49
N PRO A 189 -4.30 13.88 -1.01
CA PRO A 189 -4.71 12.78 -1.85
C PRO A 189 -6.21 12.88 -2.18
N VAL A 190 -6.52 12.77 -3.47
CA VAL A 190 -7.86 12.46 -3.98
C VAL A 190 -7.86 10.96 -4.27
N VAL A 191 -8.63 10.18 -3.52
CA VAL A 191 -8.50 8.73 -3.48
C VAL A 191 -9.65 8.03 -4.19
N LEU A 192 -9.33 6.92 -4.87
CA LEU A 192 -10.27 5.97 -5.46
C LEU A 192 -9.69 4.58 -5.17
N GLY A 193 -10.38 3.79 -4.35
CA GLY A 193 -9.86 2.50 -3.85
C GLY A 193 -10.91 1.80 -2.98
N PRO A 194 -10.57 1.32 -1.77
CA PRO A 194 -11.55 0.87 -0.80
C PRO A 194 -12.60 1.94 -0.48
N ARG A 195 -13.72 1.57 0.17
CA ARG A 195 -14.72 2.54 0.64
C ARG A 195 -14.08 3.59 1.58
N ARG A 196 -14.64 4.81 1.62
CA ARG A 196 -14.20 5.89 2.54
C ARG A 196 -13.98 5.41 3.98
N ALA A 197 -14.94 4.71 4.57
CA ALA A 197 -14.85 4.20 5.94
C ALA A 197 -13.66 3.26 6.16
N ASN A 198 -13.16 2.60 5.12
CA ASN A 198 -11.96 1.78 5.20
C ASN A 198 -10.68 2.63 5.29
N TYR A 199 -10.56 3.73 4.53
CA TYR A 199 -9.47 4.70 4.69
C TYR A 199 -9.43 5.30 6.11
N GLU A 200 -10.60 5.63 6.67
CA GLU A 200 -10.72 6.23 8.00
C GLU A 200 -10.24 5.31 9.15
N ARG A 201 -10.04 4.01 8.87
CA ARG A 201 -9.39 3.08 9.82
C ARG A 201 -7.88 3.29 9.93
N PHE A 202 -7.26 3.94 8.95
CA PHE A 202 -5.80 4.11 8.84
C PHE A 202 -5.35 5.56 8.91
N ILE A 203 -6.19 6.51 8.47
CA ILE A 203 -5.84 7.93 8.38
C ILE A 203 -7.02 8.81 8.83
N PRO A 204 -6.76 10.04 9.33
CA PRO A 204 -7.82 10.96 9.72
C PRO A 204 -8.79 11.30 8.57
N PRO A 205 -10.09 11.42 8.84
CA PRO A 205 -11.12 11.67 7.82
C PRO A 205 -10.94 13.00 7.08
N ASP A 206 -10.25 13.97 7.70
CA ASP A 206 -9.93 15.28 7.18
C ASP A 206 -8.55 15.35 6.51
N SER A 207 -7.90 14.22 6.23
CA SER A 207 -6.57 14.16 5.59
C SER A 207 -6.60 13.84 4.08
N PHE A 208 -7.76 13.48 3.54
CA PHE A 208 -7.94 13.03 2.15
C PHE A 208 -9.32 13.43 1.62
N ILE A 209 -9.47 13.36 0.29
CA ILE A 209 -10.74 13.58 -0.41
C ILE A 209 -11.12 12.27 -1.08
N HIS A 210 -12.29 11.70 -0.76
CA HIS A 210 -12.76 10.48 -1.42
C HIS A 210 -13.61 10.85 -2.63
N VAL A 211 -13.44 10.14 -3.75
CA VAL A 211 -14.26 10.39 -4.95
C VAL A 211 -15.76 10.23 -4.70
N ASP A 212 -16.13 9.25 -3.86
CA ASP A 212 -17.52 8.98 -3.48
C ASP A 212 -18.12 10.00 -2.48
N ASP A 213 -17.35 11.00 -2.02
CA ASP A 213 -17.91 12.13 -1.26
C ASP A 213 -18.76 13.05 -2.16
N PHE A 214 -18.66 12.87 -3.48
CA PHE A 214 -19.29 13.73 -4.48
C PHE A 214 -20.25 12.93 -5.36
N PRO A 215 -21.45 13.48 -5.65
CA PRO A 215 -22.39 12.84 -6.57
C PRO A 215 -21.86 12.71 -8.01
N SER A 216 -20.87 13.51 -8.41
CA SER A 216 -20.29 13.47 -9.76
C SER A 216 -18.84 13.99 -9.81
N PRO A 217 -18.04 13.57 -10.81
CA PRO A 217 -16.71 14.13 -11.06
C PRO A 217 -16.70 15.65 -11.26
N GLN A 218 -17.76 16.21 -11.84
CA GLN A 218 -17.91 17.67 -11.98
C GLN A 218 -17.95 18.38 -10.63
N LEU A 219 -18.69 17.83 -9.65
CA LEU A 219 -18.78 18.42 -8.32
C LEU A 219 -17.47 18.27 -7.55
N LEU A 220 -16.75 17.15 -7.71
CA LEU A 220 -15.38 17.01 -7.22
C LEU A 220 -14.47 18.09 -7.83
N ALA A 221 -14.51 18.28 -9.16
CA ALA A 221 -13.72 19.32 -9.82
C ALA A 221 -14.02 20.73 -9.31
N THR A 222 -15.31 21.06 -9.11
CA THR A 222 -15.73 22.33 -8.50
C THR A 222 -15.17 22.48 -7.10
N TYR A 223 -15.20 21.41 -6.29
CA TYR A 223 -14.66 21.43 -4.94
C TYR A 223 -13.13 21.64 -4.91
N LEU A 224 -12.38 20.97 -5.79
CA LEU A 224 -10.93 21.16 -5.89
C LEU A 224 -10.57 22.60 -6.32
N LYS A 225 -11.33 23.19 -7.24
CA LYS A 225 -11.20 24.61 -7.64
C LYS A 225 -11.56 25.56 -6.50
N PHE A 226 -12.56 25.23 -5.69
CA PHE A 226 -12.90 26.00 -4.48
C PHE A 226 -11.74 26.00 -3.48
N LEU A 227 -11.18 24.83 -3.18
CA LEU A 227 -10.03 24.70 -2.29
C LEU A 227 -8.78 25.41 -2.83
N ASP A 228 -8.59 25.42 -4.16
CA ASP A 228 -7.49 26.15 -4.78
C ASP A 228 -7.51 27.65 -4.42
N LYS A 229 -8.71 28.26 -4.48
CA LYS A 229 -8.95 29.67 -4.16
C LYS A 229 -9.08 29.94 -2.66
N ASN A 230 -9.43 28.94 -1.85
CA ASN A 230 -9.69 29.08 -0.42
C ASN A 230 -8.57 28.47 0.43
N LYS A 231 -7.51 29.26 0.68
CA LYS A 231 -6.32 28.83 1.44
C LYS A 231 -6.65 28.29 2.85
N PRO A 232 -7.53 28.90 3.66
CA PRO A 232 -7.88 28.35 4.97
C PRO A 232 -8.47 26.94 4.90
N ASN A 233 -9.42 26.70 3.98
CA ASN A 233 -10.02 25.38 3.83
C ASN A 233 -9.02 24.35 3.27
N TYR A 234 -8.17 24.74 2.31
CA TYR A 234 -7.11 23.86 1.83
C TYR A 234 -6.14 23.44 2.94
N ARG A 235 -5.74 24.38 3.80
CA ARG A 235 -4.80 24.12 4.91
C ARG A 235 -5.35 23.16 5.96
N ARG A 236 -6.68 23.02 6.09
CA ARG A 236 -7.30 22.07 7.04
C ARG A 236 -6.90 20.62 6.75
N TYR A 237 -6.66 20.26 5.48
CA TYR A 237 -6.22 18.92 5.09
C TYR A 237 -4.83 18.51 5.64
N PHE A 238 -4.10 19.44 6.25
CA PHE A 238 -2.81 19.19 6.87
C PHE A 238 -2.85 19.29 8.40
N ALA A 239 -4.03 19.45 9.02
CA ALA A 239 -4.15 19.58 10.47
C ALA A 239 -3.55 18.37 11.22
N TRP A 240 -3.70 17.17 10.66
CA TRP A 240 -3.13 15.92 11.18
C TRP A 240 -1.60 15.94 11.31
N ARG A 241 -0.89 16.76 10.51
CA ARG A 241 0.58 16.90 10.57
C ARG A 241 1.08 17.50 11.88
N LYS A 242 0.19 18.10 12.68
CA LYS A 242 0.53 18.56 14.03
C LYS A 242 0.76 17.40 15.01
N LYS A 243 0.17 16.23 14.73
CA LYS A 243 0.18 15.06 15.60
C LYS A 243 0.96 13.89 15.02
N TYR A 244 0.99 13.76 13.69
CA TYR A 244 1.52 12.58 13.04
C TYR A 244 2.55 12.91 11.96
N GLU A 245 3.53 12.02 11.86
CA GLU A 245 4.41 11.87 10.71
C GLU A 245 4.03 10.62 9.92
N VAL A 246 4.55 10.53 8.69
CA VAL A 246 4.26 9.43 7.76
C VAL A 246 5.46 8.52 7.72
N HIS A 247 5.25 7.25 8.02
CA HIS A 247 6.20 6.19 7.70
C HIS A 247 5.80 5.55 6.38
N VAL A 248 6.74 5.49 5.43
CA VAL A 248 6.57 4.73 4.18
C VAL A 248 7.31 3.42 4.35
N THR A 249 6.60 2.31 4.22
CA THR A 249 7.13 0.98 4.46
C THR A 249 8.23 0.64 3.46
N SER A 250 9.35 0.10 3.96
CA SER A 250 10.47 -0.31 3.09
C SER A 250 10.26 -1.72 2.56
N PHE A 251 9.94 -1.83 1.26
CA PHE A 251 9.71 -3.11 0.60
C PHE A 251 11.00 -3.88 0.30
N TRP A 252 11.44 -4.56 1.33
CA TRP A 252 11.57 -6.01 1.52
C TRP A 252 12.11 -6.16 2.96
N ASP A 253 12.97 -5.22 3.32
CA ASP A 253 13.58 -5.02 4.63
C ASP A 253 12.57 -5.09 5.79
N GLU A 254 11.50 -4.29 5.75
CA GLU A 254 10.54 -4.24 6.87
C GLU A 254 9.72 -5.52 6.96
N HIS A 255 9.33 -6.07 5.82
CA HIS A 255 8.52 -7.27 5.69
C HIS A 255 9.22 -8.49 6.31
N PHE A 256 10.47 -8.75 5.91
CA PHE A 256 11.25 -9.85 6.47
C PHE A 256 11.44 -9.72 7.98
N CYS A 257 11.64 -8.49 8.47
CA CYS A 257 11.82 -8.25 9.88
C CYS A 257 10.53 -8.41 10.68
N LYS A 258 9.39 -8.00 10.13
CA LYS A 258 8.08 -8.18 10.75
C LYS A 258 7.68 -9.64 10.86
N VAL A 259 7.98 -10.47 9.85
CA VAL A 259 7.80 -11.93 10.01
C VAL A 259 8.65 -12.47 11.14
N CYS A 260 9.92 -12.06 11.24
CA CYS A 260 10.76 -12.54 12.33
C CYS A 260 10.22 -12.16 13.72
N GLU A 261 9.76 -10.92 13.88
CA GLU A 261 9.11 -10.46 15.11
C GLU A 261 7.88 -11.32 15.44
N ALA A 262 7.01 -11.57 14.46
CA ALA A 262 5.81 -12.40 14.64
C ALA A 262 6.14 -13.86 14.99
N VAL A 263 7.11 -14.48 14.30
CA VAL A 263 7.55 -15.87 14.57
C VAL A 263 8.10 -15.99 15.98
N ARG A 264 8.87 -15.01 16.45
CA ARG A 264 9.39 -15.00 17.82
C ARG A 264 8.27 -14.86 18.85
N ALA A 265 7.23 -14.08 18.56
CA ALA A 265 6.11 -13.85 19.47
C ALA A 265 5.14 -15.04 19.55
N ALA A 266 4.90 -15.75 18.44
CA ALA A 266 3.90 -16.82 18.38
C ALA A 266 4.34 -18.14 19.05
N GLY A 267 5.63 -18.31 19.35
CA GLY A 267 6.16 -19.53 19.97
C GLY A 267 5.91 -20.78 19.11
N ASN A 268 5.25 -21.81 19.67
CA ASN A 268 4.98 -23.09 19.02
C ASN A 268 3.58 -23.18 18.37
N GLN A 269 2.85 -22.06 18.21
CA GLN A 269 1.52 -22.10 17.61
C GLN A 269 1.59 -22.44 16.12
N ILE A 270 0.93 -23.53 15.72
CA ILE A 270 0.80 -23.95 14.34
C ILE A 270 -0.67 -23.91 13.97
N LYS A 271 -1.01 -23.12 12.95
CA LYS A 271 -2.31 -23.14 12.28
C LYS A 271 -2.13 -23.31 10.79
N THR A 272 -3.23 -23.52 10.08
CA THR A 272 -3.25 -23.65 8.62
C THR A 272 -4.33 -22.74 8.04
N VAL A 273 -3.97 -21.96 7.02
CA VAL A 273 -4.90 -21.13 6.26
C VAL A 273 -5.72 -22.04 5.35
N ARG A 274 -6.93 -22.37 5.78
CA ARG A 274 -7.79 -23.33 5.06
C ARG A 274 -8.26 -22.81 3.70
N ASN A 275 -8.72 -21.57 3.64
CA ASN A 275 -9.27 -20.99 2.42
C ASN A 275 -8.66 -19.61 2.14
N LEU A 276 -7.47 -19.62 1.55
CA LEU A 276 -6.71 -18.41 1.24
C LEU A 276 -7.46 -17.49 0.27
N ALA A 277 -8.08 -18.07 -0.78
CA ALA A 277 -8.83 -17.31 -1.77
C ALA A 277 -10.04 -16.60 -1.14
N SER A 278 -10.91 -17.35 -0.44
CA SER A 278 -12.10 -16.76 0.19
C SER A 278 -11.76 -15.69 1.21
N TRP A 279 -10.65 -15.83 1.94
CA TRP A 279 -10.19 -14.79 2.84
C TRP A 279 -9.70 -13.58 2.06
N PHE A 280 -8.79 -13.74 1.10
CA PHE A 280 -8.13 -12.60 0.45
C PHE A 280 -9.07 -11.82 -0.47
N GLU A 281 -10.00 -12.52 -1.14
CA GLU A 281 -10.99 -11.97 -2.08
C GLU A 281 -12.22 -11.33 -1.39
N SER A 282 -12.35 -11.43 -0.06
CA SER A 282 -13.50 -10.93 0.70
C SER A 282 -13.60 -9.41 0.81
#